data_AF-A0A2J0LYZ6-F1
#
_entry.id   AF-A0A2J0LYZ6-F1
#
_cell.length_a   1.000
_cell.length_b   1.000
_cell.length_c   1.000
_cell.angle_alpha   90.00
_cell.angle_beta   90.00
_cell.angle_gamma   90.00
#
_symmetry.space_group_name_H-M   'P 1'
#
loop_
_entity.id
_entity.type
_entity.pdbx_description
1 polymer ?
#
loop_
_entity_poly.entity_id
_entity_poly.type
_entity_poly.pdbx_seq_one_letter_code
_entity_poly.pdbx_strand_id
1 'polypeptide(L)'
;MQTVFLSKKTKNFRMYKNKHFIIVFFIFFFSVGAFLFVSDASAAGLQYTLLEKIPGLGNTNGSDLPGYILAVYNVALAVVVLSAVLMVSVGGFMYLTSAGNTSAMGTAKGVIFDALIGLALALSAWVLLNTINPDLTSVSINGLSATPVVPASPTSTAPIPGTGTPGTCGGYSVSGISSSQCSDASSALNDLLKCMYDKNPNTRVNSISDSAGFTRCKTNWVKGICAHAQTSCHYGGGASKTSPSCQKSQAVDLSTTGVSAQAIVDAASACGGRINNEGNHIHVSTKSSCCTL
;
A
#
# COMPACT_ATOMS: atom_id res chain seq x y z
N MET A 1 10.30 3.96 74.64
CA MET A 1 9.76 4.63 73.43
C MET A 1 10.34 3.89 72.23
N GLN A 2 9.57 2.96 71.67
CA GLN A 2 10.06 1.86 70.82
C GLN A 2 9.88 2.25 69.34
N THR A 3 10.98 2.26 68.59
CA THR A 3 11.02 2.57 67.16
C THR A 3 10.48 1.39 66.34
N VAL A 4 9.36 1.60 65.65
CA VAL A 4 8.72 0.59 64.80
C VAL A 4 9.40 0.56 63.43
N PHE A 5 10.20 -0.48 63.18
CA PHE A 5 10.66 -0.84 61.83
C PHE A 5 9.50 -1.44 61.03
N LEU A 6 8.94 -0.69 60.09
CA LEU A 6 8.03 -1.23 59.07
C LEU A 6 8.83 -1.82 57.91
N SER A 7 9.01 -3.14 57.95
CA SER A 7 9.46 -3.95 56.81
C SER A 7 8.40 -3.93 55.70
N LYS A 8 8.60 -3.08 54.68
CA LYS A 8 7.79 -3.11 53.45
C LYS A 8 8.31 -4.28 52.59
N LYS A 9 7.70 -5.45 52.80
CA LYS A 9 7.88 -6.64 51.95
C LYS A 9 7.36 -6.31 50.54
N THR A 10 8.25 -5.88 49.64
CA THR A 10 8.00 -5.81 48.21
C THR A 10 7.72 -7.23 47.70
N LYS A 11 6.44 -7.58 47.57
CA LYS A 11 6.03 -8.79 46.86
C LYS A 11 6.33 -8.55 45.38
N ASN A 12 7.54 -8.92 44.97
CA ASN A 12 7.92 -9.02 43.57
C ASN A 12 6.88 -9.89 42.85
N PHE A 13 6.08 -9.27 41.98
CA PHE A 13 5.06 -9.92 41.19
C PHE A 13 5.76 -10.78 40.13
N ARG A 14 6.12 -12.01 40.52
CA ARG A 14 6.95 -12.93 39.73
C ARG A 14 6.04 -13.83 38.88
N MET A 15 5.32 -13.25 37.92
CA MET A 15 4.35 -13.98 37.06
C MET A 15 4.98 -15.02 36.12
N TYR A 16 6.26 -14.87 35.78
CA TYR A 16 6.92 -15.70 34.74
C TYR A 16 7.24 -17.16 35.13
N LYS A 17 7.13 -17.56 36.41
CA LYS A 17 7.59 -18.89 36.85
C LYS A 17 6.57 -20.04 36.75
N ASN A 18 5.27 -19.77 36.56
CA ASN A 18 4.27 -20.83 36.47
C ASN A 18 3.91 -21.12 35.00
N LYS A 19 4.64 -22.07 34.40
CA LYS A 19 4.39 -22.62 33.06
C LYS A 19 2.91 -23.00 32.82
N HIS A 20 2.21 -23.45 33.86
CA HIS A 20 0.78 -23.79 33.77
C HIS A 20 -0.15 -22.58 33.61
N PHE A 21 0.21 -21.42 34.17
CA PHE A 21 -0.60 -20.21 34.05
C PHE A 21 -0.56 -19.66 32.61
N ILE A 22 0.62 -19.72 31.98
CA ILE A 22 0.80 -19.35 30.57
C ILE A 22 0.01 -20.29 29.67
N ILE A 23 0.10 -21.61 29.89
CA ILE A 23 -0.62 -22.61 29.09
C ILE A 23 -2.14 -22.43 29.19
N VAL A 24 -2.67 -22.20 30.39
CA VAL A 24 -4.12 -21.98 30.60
C VAL A 24 -4.59 -20.68 29.93
N PHE A 25 -3.79 -19.62 29.97
CA PHE A 25 -4.09 -18.36 29.28
C PHE A 25 -4.14 -18.55 27.76
N PHE A 26 -3.18 -19.27 27.17
CA PHE A 26 -3.16 -19.54 25.72
C PHE A 26 -4.29 -20.48 25.28
N ILE A 27 -4.66 -21.49 26.08
CA ILE A 27 -5.79 -22.39 25.77
C ILE A 27 -7.12 -21.65 25.85
N PHE A 28 -7.29 -20.77 26.84
CA PHE A 28 -8.48 -19.91 26.95
C PHE A 28 -8.60 -18.97 25.75
N PHE A 29 -7.49 -18.34 25.33
CA PHE A 29 -7.48 -17.44 24.19
C PHE A 29 -7.71 -18.16 22.85
N PHE A 30 -7.19 -19.39 22.69
CA PHE A 30 -7.42 -20.25 21.52
C PHE A 30 -8.86 -20.77 21.45
N SER A 31 -9.45 -21.13 22.60
CA SER A 31 -10.85 -21.57 22.73
C SER A 31 -11.84 -20.43 22.44
N VAL A 32 -11.59 -19.23 22.99
CA VAL A 32 -12.40 -18.04 22.71
C VAL A 32 -12.23 -17.59 21.25
N GLY A 33 -11.02 -17.68 20.69
CA GLY A 33 -10.75 -17.42 19.28
C GLY A 33 -11.52 -18.37 18.35
N ALA A 34 -11.50 -19.69 18.64
CA ALA A 34 -12.22 -20.71 17.87
C ALA A 34 -13.75 -20.48 17.86
N PHE A 35 -14.30 -19.88 18.92
CA PHE A 35 -15.74 -19.62 19.06
C PHE A 35 -16.21 -18.34 18.33
N LEU A 36 -15.30 -17.46 17.89
CA LEU A 36 -15.63 -16.23 17.16
C LEU A 36 -15.54 -16.35 15.63
N PHE A 37 -15.23 -17.53 15.08
CA PHE A 37 -15.13 -17.77 13.63
C PHE A 37 -16.47 -18.17 12.96
N VAL A 38 -17.59 -17.59 13.39
CA VAL A 38 -18.84 -17.63 12.61
C VAL A 38 -19.43 -16.23 12.61
N SER A 39 -19.21 -15.48 11.53
CA SER A 39 -20.04 -14.38 11.02
C SER A 39 -19.40 -13.82 9.75
N ASP A 40 -20.03 -14.07 8.60
CA ASP A 40 -19.78 -13.25 7.41
C ASP A 40 -20.34 -11.86 7.67
N ALA A 41 -19.45 -10.89 7.90
CA ALA A 41 -19.82 -9.49 7.95
C ALA A 41 -19.88 -8.95 6.51
N SER A 42 -21.09 -8.77 5.99
CA SER A 42 -21.32 -7.94 4.81
C SER A 42 -20.83 -6.52 5.12
N ALA A 43 -19.74 -6.10 4.49
CA ALA A 43 -19.22 -4.75 4.62
C ALA A 43 -20.17 -3.75 3.94
N ALA A 44 -21.10 -3.20 4.73
CA ALA A 44 -21.74 -1.94 4.38
C ALA A 44 -20.65 -0.85 4.35
N GLY A 45 -20.55 -0.10 3.25
CA GLY A 45 -19.54 0.93 3.06
C GLY A 45 -19.60 1.97 4.19
N LEU A 46 -18.65 1.89 5.11
CA LEU A 46 -18.45 2.87 6.17
C LEU A 46 -17.71 4.07 5.56
N GLN A 47 -18.45 5.07 5.09
CA GLN A 47 -17.86 6.38 4.76
C GLN A 47 -17.42 7.07 6.05
N TYR A 48 -16.12 7.09 6.29
CA TYR A 48 -15.51 7.79 7.41
C TYR A 48 -14.49 8.80 6.90
N THR A 49 -14.67 10.07 7.23
CA THR A 49 -13.75 11.15 6.87
C THR A 49 -12.64 11.26 7.90
N LEU A 50 -11.38 11.09 7.47
CA LEU A 50 -10.20 11.22 8.33
C LEU A 50 -9.88 12.70 8.59
N LEU A 51 -9.63 13.07 9.85
CA LEU A 51 -9.23 14.44 10.22
C LEU A 51 -7.71 14.66 10.21
N GLU A 52 -6.90 13.59 10.10
CA GLU A 52 -5.44 13.69 10.15
C GLU A 52 -4.76 12.70 9.20
N LYS A 53 -3.66 13.11 8.58
CA LYS A 53 -2.89 12.30 7.63
C LYS A 53 -1.72 11.63 8.33
N ILE A 54 -1.51 10.33 8.10
CA ILE A 54 -0.34 9.62 8.60
C ILE A 54 0.88 9.95 7.72
N PRO A 55 1.96 10.53 8.28
CA PRO A 55 3.18 10.79 7.54
C PRO A 55 3.87 9.49 7.10
N GLY A 56 4.39 9.46 5.87
CA GLY A 56 5.12 8.30 5.32
C GLY A 56 4.28 7.30 4.52
N LEU A 57 2.96 7.50 4.44
CA LEU A 57 2.09 6.78 3.51
C LEU A 57 1.49 7.78 2.52
N GLY A 58 1.65 7.50 1.21
CA GLY A 58 1.07 8.33 0.14
C GLY A 58 -0.42 8.55 0.37
N ASN A 59 -0.97 9.66 -0.14
CA ASN A 59 -2.33 10.14 0.12
C ASN A 59 -3.37 9.00 0.15
N THR A 60 -3.70 8.51 1.35
CA THR A 60 -4.91 7.72 1.56
C THR A 60 -6.05 8.71 1.40
N ASN A 61 -6.69 8.74 0.23
CA ASN A 61 -7.87 9.57 -0.01
C ASN A 61 -8.85 9.28 1.14
N GLY A 62 -9.13 10.30 1.95
CA GLY A 62 -9.62 10.17 3.32
C GLY A 62 -11.08 9.72 3.45
N SER A 63 -11.42 8.58 2.87
CA SER A 63 -12.78 8.01 2.84
C SER A 63 -12.84 6.56 3.30
N ASP A 64 -11.73 5.82 3.22
CA ASP A 64 -11.69 4.38 3.53
C ASP A 64 -11.04 4.10 4.88
N LEU A 65 -11.88 3.86 5.89
CA LEU A 65 -11.48 3.31 7.19
C LEU A 65 -10.58 2.06 7.06
N PRO A 66 -10.83 1.10 6.14
CA PRO A 66 -9.96 -0.06 5.97
C PRO A 66 -8.53 0.32 5.54
N GLY A 67 -8.39 1.27 4.61
CA GLY A 67 -7.10 1.76 4.15
C GLY A 67 -6.31 2.48 5.24
N TYR A 68 -7.01 3.19 6.13
CA TYR A 68 -6.38 3.82 7.31
C TYR A 68 -5.90 2.80 8.35
N ILE A 69 -6.70 1.77 8.62
CA ILE A 69 -6.30 0.69 9.55
C ILE A 69 -5.07 -0.04 9.01
N LEU A 70 -5.04 -0.33 7.70
CA LEU A 70 -3.89 -0.93 7.03
C LEU A 70 -2.64 -0.03 7.13
N ALA A 71 -2.81 1.28 7.00
CA ALA A 71 -1.74 2.27 7.14
C ALA A 71 -1.09 2.24 8.54
N VAL A 72 -1.92 2.28 9.58
CA VAL A 72 -1.47 2.24 10.98
C VAL A 72 -0.77 0.92 11.27
N TYR A 73 -1.32 -0.20 10.79
CA TYR A 73 -0.74 -1.52 10.95
C TYR A 73 0.67 -1.61 10.33
N ASN A 74 0.85 -1.07 9.12
CA ASN A 74 2.15 -1.06 8.44
C ASN A 74 3.21 -0.26 9.21
N VAL A 75 2.85 0.92 9.73
CA VAL A 75 3.76 1.72 10.56
C VAL A 75 4.10 0.98 11.86
N ALA A 76 3.11 0.36 12.49
CA ALA A 76 3.31 -0.43 13.71
C ALA A 76 4.27 -1.60 13.48
N LEU A 77 4.13 -2.35 12.38
CA LEU A 77 5.06 -3.42 12.01
C LEU A 77 6.48 -2.92 11.78
N ALA A 78 6.66 -1.79 11.10
CA ALA A 78 7.97 -1.19 10.89
C ALA A 78 8.66 -0.84 12.23
N VAL A 79 7.91 -0.27 13.18
CA VAL A 79 8.40 0.06 14.52
C VAL A 79 8.78 -1.21 15.31
N VAL A 80 7.98 -2.28 15.21
CA VAL A 80 8.27 -3.56 15.87
C VAL A 80 9.57 -4.17 15.35
N VAL A 81 9.74 -4.24 14.03
CA VAL A 81 10.98 -4.79 13.42
C VAL A 81 12.20 -3.96 13.81
N LEU A 82 12.09 -2.63 13.75
CA LEU A 82 13.17 -1.74 14.16
C LEU A 82 13.54 -1.93 15.64
N SER A 83 12.54 -2.03 16.51
CA SER A 83 12.75 -2.25 17.95
C SER A 83 13.39 -3.61 18.24
N ALA A 84 13.01 -4.66 17.50
CA ALA A 84 13.61 -5.98 17.63
C ALA A 84 15.10 -5.96 17.28
N VAL A 85 15.48 -5.29 16.17
CA VAL A 85 16.89 -5.14 15.77
C VAL A 85 17.70 -4.40 16.82
N LEU A 86 17.15 -3.33 17.41
CA LEU A 86 17.82 -2.56 18.46
C LEU A 86 18.04 -3.41 19.73
N MET A 87 17.02 -4.13 20.19
CA MET A 87 17.13 -4.97 21.39
C MET A 87 18.08 -6.16 21.21
N VAL A 88 18.08 -6.79 20.03
CA VAL A 88 19.06 -7.85 19.70
C VAL A 88 20.48 -7.28 19.70
N SER A 89 20.68 -6.08 19.16
CA SER A 89 21.99 -5.42 19.15
C SER A 89 22.49 -5.09 20.55
N VAL A 90 21.62 -4.57 21.42
CA VAL A 90 21.94 -4.28 22.83
C VAL A 90 22.25 -5.57 23.58
N GLY A 91 21.44 -6.62 23.42
CA GLY A 91 21.68 -7.93 24.02
C GLY A 91 22.99 -8.57 23.53
N GLY A 92 23.30 -8.43 22.23
CA GLY A 92 24.54 -8.90 21.63
C GLY A 92 25.77 -8.19 22.20
N PHE A 93 25.73 -6.86 22.31
CA PHE A 93 26.80 -6.08 22.93
C PHE A 93 27.00 -6.45 24.40
N MET A 94 25.91 -6.61 25.15
CA MET A 94 25.96 -6.99 26.56
C MET A 94 26.52 -8.40 26.73
N TYR A 95 26.26 -9.32 25.80
CA TYR A 95 26.82 -10.66 25.80
C TYR A 95 28.34 -10.64 25.59
N LEU A 96 28.83 -9.86 24.62
CA LEU A 96 30.26 -9.75 24.30
C LEU A 96 31.07 -9.08 25.42
N THR A 97 30.49 -8.07 26.07
CA THR A 97 31.13 -7.30 27.15
C THR A 97 31.04 -7.97 28.53
N SER A 98 30.33 -9.09 28.65
CA SER A 98 30.13 -9.78 29.93
C SER A 98 31.39 -10.45 30.52
N ALA A 99 32.51 -10.51 29.78
CA ALA A 99 33.81 -11.00 30.25
C ALA A 99 33.77 -12.34 31.04
N GLY A 100 32.88 -13.27 30.64
CA GLY A 100 32.72 -14.58 31.28
C GLY A 100 31.86 -14.60 32.55
N ASN A 101 31.26 -13.48 32.96
CA ASN A 101 30.29 -13.46 34.06
C ASN A 101 28.99 -14.18 33.63
N THR A 102 28.77 -15.38 34.18
CA THR A 102 27.63 -16.24 33.84
C THR A 102 26.26 -15.58 34.09
N SER A 103 26.15 -14.71 35.09
CA SER A 103 24.91 -13.98 35.40
C SER A 103 24.62 -12.89 34.37
N ALA A 104 25.64 -12.11 33.99
CA ALA A 104 25.51 -11.08 32.96
C ALA A 104 25.23 -11.69 31.57
N MET A 105 25.90 -12.80 31.24
CA MET A 105 25.64 -13.57 30.02
C MET A 105 24.22 -14.13 29.97
N GLY A 106 23.69 -14.59 31.12
CA GLY A 106 22.31 -15.06 31.24
C GLY A 106 21.31 -13.94 30.96
N THR A 107 21.53 -12.76 31.52
CA THR A 107 20.70 -11.57 31.27
C THR A 107 20.72 -11.16 29.80
N ALA A 108 21.91 -11.14 29.17
CA ALA A 108 22.06 -10.80 27.77
C ALA A 108 21.31 -11.77 26.83
N LYS A 109 21.39 -13.07 27.11
CA LYS A 109 20.59 -14.08 26.40
C LYS A 109 19.09 -13.86 26.59
N GLY A 110 18.66 -13.51 27.81
CA GLY A 110 17.26 -13.17 28.10
C GLY A 110 16.75 -12.05 27.20
N VAL A 111 17.50 -10.94 27.11
CA VAL A 111 17.13 -9.79 26.26
C VAL A 111 17.00 -10.20 24.78
N ILE A 112 17.91 -11.02 24.26
CA ILE A 112 17.85 -11.52 22.88
C ILE A 112 16.62 -12.42 22.69
N PHE A 113 16.39 -13.37 23.60
CA PHE A 113 15.25 -14.28 23.51
C PHE A 113 13.91 -13.55 23.58
N ASP A 114 13.78 -12.57 24.48
CA ASP A 114 12.56 -11.77 24.62
C ASP A 114 12.27 -10.96 23.34
N ALA A 115 13.31 -10.39 22.73
CA ALA A 115 13.19 -9.68 21.45
C ALA A 115 12.76 -10.63 20.31
N LEU A 116 13.31 -11.84 20.25
CA LEU A 116 12.96 -12.86 19.25
C LEU A 116 11.52 -13.37 19.43
N ILE A 117 11.07 -13.56 20.67
CA ILE A 117 9.68 -13.94 20.96
C ILE A 117 8.71 -12.84 20.53
N GLY A 118 9.03 -11.57 20.80
CA GLY A 118 8.24 -10.43 20.33
C GLY A 118 8.13 -10.38 18.81
N LEU A 119 9.24 -10.61 18.10
CA LEU A 119 9.24 -10.67 16.64
C LEU A 119 8.46 -11.87 16.11
N ALA A 120 8.61 -13.05 16.71
CA ALA A 120 7.88 -14.25 16.32
C ALA A 120 6.37 -14.09 16.53
N LEU A 121 5.96 -13.38 17.59
CA LEU A 121 4.55 -13.06 17.86
C LEU A 121 3.97 -12.05 16.85
N ALA A 122 4.76 -11.07 16.42
CA ALA A 122 4.35 -10.16 15.34
C ALA A 122 4.21 -10.88 14.00
N LEU A 123 5.13 -11.79 13.68
CA LEU A 123 5.06 -12.61 12.47
C LEU A 123 3.89 -13.59 12.50
N SER A 124 3.60 -14.21 13.64
CA SER A 124 2.43 -15.11 13.75
C SER A 124 1.12 -14.34 13.58
N ALA A 125 1.02 -13.12 14.13
CA ALA A 125 -0.11 -12.23 13.88
C ALA A 125 -0.23 -11.88 12.39
N TRP A 126 0.88 -11.58 11.71
CA TRP A 126 0.90 -11.33 10.27
C TRP A 126 0.41 -12.54 9.45
N VAL A 127 0.89 -13.75 9.77
CA VAL A 127 0.47 -14.99 9.10
C VAL A 127 -1.04 -15.23 9.28
N LEU A 128 -1.57 -15.00 10.49
CA LEU A 128 -3.00 -15.12 10.76
C LEU A 128 -3.81 -14.13 9.93
N LEU A 129 -3.41 -12.85 9.92
CA LEU A 129 -4.09 -11.81 9.14
C LEU A 129 -4.03 -12.12 7.63
N ASN A 130 -2.86 -12.50 7.11
CA ASN A 130 -2.66 -12.85 5.71
C ASN A 130 -3.44 -14.11 5.28
N THR A 131 -3.67 -15.05 6.21
CA THR A 131 -4.48 -16.25 5.94
C THR A 131 -5.98 -15.91 5.86
N ILE A 132 -6.46 -14.96 6.67
CA ILE A 132 -7.86 -14.53 6.67
C ILE A 132 -8.13 -13.60 5.47
N ASN A 133 -7.28 -12.60 5.25
CA ASN A 133 -7.36 -11.71 4.12
C ASN A 133 -5.97 -11.12 3.78
N PRO A 134 -5.37 -11.49 2.63
CA PRO A 134 -4.06 -10.98 2.24
C PRO A 134 -4.05 -9.47 1.99
N ASP A 135 -5.19 -8.86 1.65
CA ASP A 135 -5.31 -7.41 1.40
C ASP A 135 -5.04 -6.58 2.66
N LEU A 136 -5.19 -7.17 3.86
CA LEU A 136 -4.89 -6.53 5.15
C LEU A 136 -3.39 -6.52 5.47
N THR A 137 -2.57 -7.13 4.63
CA THR A 137 -1.12 -7.24 4.85
C THR A 137 -0.28 -6.77 3.67
N SER A 138 -0.91 -6.24 2.61
CA SER A 138 -0.18 -5.71 1.47
C SER A 138 0.63 -4.47 1.86
N VAL A 139 1.95 -4.61 1.93
CA VAL A 139 2.88 -3.55 2.30
C VAL A 139 3.41 -2.86 1.04
N SER A 140 3.15 -1.56 0.89
CA SER A 140 3.80 -0.71 -0.13
C SER A 140 4.64 0.37 0.54
N ILE A 141 5.94 0.11 0.77
CA ILE A 141 6.87 1.10 1.32
C ILE A 141 7.37 2.02 0.21
N ASN A 142 6.62 3.09 -0.08
CA ASN A 142 7.09 4.21 -0.88
C ASN A 142 7.36 5.40 0.07
N GLY A 143 8.61 5.58 0.51
CA GLY A 143 8.94 6.72 1.37
C GLY A 143 10.31 6.72 2.06
N LEU A 144 11.06 5.61 2.07
CA LEU A 144 12.44 5.62 2.55
C LEU A 144 13.41 5.80 1.37
N SER A 145 13.46 7.01 0.83
CA SER A 145 14.62 7.47 0.05
C SER A 145 15.29 8.56 0.87
N ALA A 146 16.46 8.25 1.44
CA ALA A 146 17.40 9.29 1.82
C ALA A 146 17.70 10.08 0.55
N THR A 147 17.27 11.34 0.53
CA THR A 147 17.53 12.28 -0.57
C THR A 147 19.04 12.45 -0.74
N PRO A 148 19.64 12.03 -1.87
CA PRO A 148 20.90 12.62 -2.29
C PRO A 148 20.55 14.04 -2.75
N VAL A 149 21.02 15.05 -2.01
CA VAL A 149 21.12 16.42 -2.53
C VAL A 149 22.00 16.34 -3.76
N VAL A 150 21.44 16.54 -4.95
CA VAL A 150 22.19 16.83 -6.17
C VAL A 150 21.83 18.25 -6.61
N PRO A 151 22.82 19.14 -6.83
CA PRO A 151 22.56 20.55 -7.10
C PRO A 151 21.84 20.75 -8.44
N ALA A 152 20.98 21.75 -8.48
CA ALA A 152 20.41 22.27 -9.71
C ALA A 152 21.50 22.70 -10.71
N SER A 153 21.28 22.42 -11.99
CA SER A 153 21.90 23.17 -13.09
C SER A 153 21.03 23.17 -14.34
N PRO A 154 21.20 24.19 -15.21
CA PRO A 154 20.07 24.93 -15.78
C PRO A 154 19.72 24.57 -17.23
N THR A 155 18.46 24.88 -17.55
CA THR A 155 17.89 25.42 -18.80
C THR A 155 18.49 25.01 -20.15
N SER A 156 17.63 24.47 -21.03
CA SER A 156 17.63 24.92 -22.43
C SER A 156 16.24 24.78 -23.07
N THR A 157 15.84 25.89 -23.66
CA THR A 157 14.59 26.29 -24.30
C THR A 157 14.57 25.91 -25.78
N ALA A 158 13.50 25.30 -26.29
CA ALA A 158 12.84 25.61 -27.58
C ALA A 158 11.67 24.63 -27.89
N PRO A 159 10.61 25.07 -28.59
CA PRO A 159 9.29 24.44 -28.55
C PRO A 159 9.08 23.36 -29.62
N ILE A 160 8.63 22.18 -29.21
CA ILE A 160 8.04 21.14 -30.08
C ILE A 160 6.53 21.16 -29.85
N PRO A 161 5.69 21.40 -30.88
CA PRO A 161 4.26 21.26 -30.77
C PRO A 161 3.90 19.77 -30.67
N GLY A 162 3.41 19.34 -29.51
CA GLY A 162 2.71 18.07 -29.36
C GLY A 162 3.58 16.86 -29.00
N THR A 163 4.23 16.86 -27.83
CA THR A 163 4.57 15.63 -27.09
C THR A 163 4.62 15.97 -25.59
N GLY A 164 3.94 15.16 -24.78
CA GLY A 164 3.74 15.39 -23.35
C GLY A 164 5.03 15.72 -22.59
N THR A 165 4.92 16.71 -21.71
CA THR A 165 5.91 17.02 -20.68
C THR A 165 6.20 15.76 -19.85
N PRO A 166 7.45 15.47 -19.48
CA PRO A 166 7.74 14.42 -18.50
C PRO A 166 6.92 14.65 -17.22
N GLY A 167 5.97 13.75 -16.93
CA GLY A 167 5.04 13.89 -15.80
C GLY A 167 3.63 14.39 -16.13
N THR A 168 3.25 14.51 -17.41
CA THR A 168 1.84 14.76 -17.79
C THR A 168 1.35 13.72 -18.79
N CYS A 169 0.13 13.20 -18.57
CA CYS A 169 -0.55 12.29 -19.49
C CYS A 169 -1.60 13.12 -20.24
N GLY A 170 -1.44 13.38 -21.54
CA GLY A 170 -2.38 14.20 -22.32
C GLY A 170 -2.63 15.62 -21.76
N GLY A 171 -1.67 16.20 -21.02
CA GLY A 171 -1.80 17.53 -20.41
C GLY A 171 -2.29 17.53 -18.95
N TYR A 172 -2.74 16.39 -18.41
CA TYR A 172 -3.09 16.27 -16.99
C TYR A 172 -1.86 16.17 -16.09
N SER A 173 -1.89 16.87 -14.95
CA SER A 173 -0.97 16.63 -13.83
C SER A 173 -1.26 15.27 -13.21
N VAL A 174 -0.29 14.35 -13.26
CA VAL A 174 -0.43 13.05 -12.61
C VAL A 174 -0.26 13.18 -11.11
N SER A 175 -1.22 12.67 -10.34
CA SER A 175 -1.17 12.72 -8.88
C SER A 175 -1.61 11.38 -8.34
N GLY A 176 -0.63 10.57 -7.94
CA GLY A 176 -0.84 9.21 -7.44
C GLY A 176 -0.47 8.09 -8.41
N ILE A 177 -0.08 8.40 -9.66
CA ILE A 177 0.50 7.41 -10.58
C ILE A 177 1.98 7.69 -10.82
N SER A 178 2.74 6.63 -11.09
CA SER A 178 4.10 6.75 -11.58
C SER A 178 4.09 7.47 -12.93
N SER A 179 4.97 8.45 -13.13
CA SER A 179 5.16 9.15 -14.41
C SER A 179 5.47 8.18 -15.56
N SER A 180 5.97 6.97 -15.25
CA SER A 180 6.20 5.90 -16.23
C SER A 180 4.91 5.34 -16.84
N GLN A 181 3.76 5.46 -16.18
CA GLN A 181 2.50 4.99 -16.76
C GLN A 181 2.01 5.91 -17.89
N CYS A 182 2.41 7.19 -17.91
CA CYS A 182 2.10 8.08 -19.03
C CYS A 182 2.77 7.63 -20.33
N SER A 183 3.97 7.04 -20.26
CA SER A 183 4.66 6.54 -21.47
C SER A 183 4.07 5.22 -21.99
N ASP A 184 3.22 4.57 -21.20
CA ASP A 184 2.47 3.41 -21.62
C ASP A 184 1.19 3.78 -22.39
N ALA A 185 0.73 5.02 -22.30
CA ALA A 185 -0.42 5.50 -23.06
C ALA A 185 -0.15 5.50 -24.57
N SER A 186 -1.13 5.07 -25.36
CA SER A 186 -1.10 5.22 -26.82
C SER A 186 -1.25 6.69 -27.22
N SER A 187 -0.88 7.04 -28.45
CA SER A 187 -1.13 8.38 -29.00
C SER A 187 -2.62 8.72 -29.00
N ALA A 188 -3.47 7.79 -29.42
CA ALA A 188 -4.92 7.95 -29.40
C ALA A 188 -5.48 8.20 -27.98
N LEU A 189 -4.90 7.56 -26.96
CA LEU A 189 -5.28 7.80 -25.57
C LEU A 189 -4.81 9.19 -25.09
N ASN A 190 -3.62 9.62 -25.50
CA ASN A 190 -3.12 10.97 -25.19
C ASN A 190 -3.99 12.06 -25.85
N ASP A 191 -4.45 11.86 -27.09
CA ASP A 191 -5.35 12.79 -27.78
C ASP A 191 -6.73 12.85 -27.10
N LEU A 192 -7.24 11.70 -26.66
CA LEU A 192 -8.48 11.61 -25.88
C LEU A 192 -8.35 12.38 -24.55
N LEU A 193 -7.27 12.13 -23.80
CA LEU A 193 -6.98 12.83 -22.55
C LEU A 193 -6.81 14.34 -22.76
N LYS A 194 -6.12 14.76 -23.82
CA LYS A 194 -5.98 16.17 -24.20
C LYS A 194 -7.34 16.83 -24.39
N CYS A 195 -8.24 16.20 -25.14
CA CYS A 195 -9.59 16.71 -25.35
C CYS A 195 -10.38 16.79 -24.04
N MET A 196 -10.27 15.77 -23.19
CA MET A 196 -10.96 15.75 -21.89
C MET A 196 -10.43 16.84 -20.96
N TYR A 197 -9.12 17.11 -20.99
CA TYR A 197 -8.49 18.16 -20.18
C TYR A 197 -9.04 19.53 -20.52
N ASP A 198 -9.18 19.82 -21.82
CA ASP A 198 -9.71 21.08 -22.31
C ASP A 198 -11.19 21.30 -21.92
N LYS A 199 -11.93 20.21 -21.62
CA LYS A 199 -13.32 20.27 -21.12
C LYS A 199 -13.41 20.29 -19.59
N ASN A 200 -12.56 19.53 -18.91
CA ASN A 200 -12.56 19.43 -17.46
C ASN A 200 -11.13 19.22 -16.91
N PRO A 201 -10.44 20.33 -16.56
CA PRO A 201 -9.05 20.28 -16.12
C PRO A 201 -8.88 19.71 -14.70
N ASN A 202 -9.97 19.62 -13.93
CA ASN A 202 -9.93 19.10 -12.56
C ASN A 202 -9.93 17.56 -12.51
N THR A 203 -10.11 16.90 -13.65
CA THR A 203 -10.11 15.43 -13.73
C THR A 203 -8.70 14.89 -13.41
N ARG A 204 -8.62 13.82 -12.63
CA ARG A 204 -7.34 13.23 -12.20
C ARG A 204 -7.18 11.83 -12.74
N VAL A 205 -6.04 11.56 -13.37
CA VAL A 205 -5.65 10.22 -13.81
C VAL A 205 -5.25 9.38 -12.59
N ASN A 206 -5.93 8.25 -12.40
CA ASN A 206 -5.73 7.30 -11.32
C ASN A 206 -4.91 6.07 -11.74
N SER A 207 -5.01 5.66 -13.02
CA SER A 207 -4.27 4.51 -13.57
C SER A 207 -4.29 4.55 -15.11
N ILE A 208 -3.24 4.09 -15.78
CA ILE A 208 -3.23 3.89 -17.25
C ILE A 208 -2.86 2.45 -17.59
N SER A 209 -1.79 1.94 -17.00
CA SER A 209 -1.27 0.60 -17.24
C SER A 209 -1.15 -0.22 -15.97
N ASP A 210 -1.77 0.26 -14.88
CA ASP A 210 -1.63 -0.18 -13.49
C ASP A 210 -0.20 -0.13 -12.92
N SER A 211 -0.06 -0.49 -11.65
CA SER A 211 1.21 -0.45 -10.91
C SER A 211 2.14 -1.64 -11.18
N ALA A 212 1.65 -2.73 -11.78
CA ALA A 212 2.43 -3.93 -12.09
C ALA A 212 3.21 -3.80 -13.41
N GLY A 213 2.85 -2.79 -14.21
CA GLY A 213 3.58 -2.34 -15.39
C GLY A 213 3.05 -2.96 -16.68
N PHE A 214 2.89 -2.10 -17.69
CA PHE A 214 2.28 -2.46 -18.97
C PHE A 214 2.90 -3.71 -19.63
N THR A 215 4.22 -3.69 -19.84
CA THR A 215 4.92 -4.77 -20.56
C THR A 215 4.75 -6.11 -19.86
N ARG A 216 4.82 -6.13 -18.53
CA ARG A 216 4.66 -7.33 -17.72
C ARG A 216 3.25 -7.89 -17.88
N CYS A 217 2.22 -7.08 -17.65
CA CYS A 217 0.85 -7.55 -17.68
C CYS A 217 0.33 -7.84 -19.10
N LYS A 218 0.97 -7.27 -20.13
CA LYS A 218 0.74 -7.65 -21.51
C LYS A 218 1.36 -9.01 -21.87
N THR A 219 2.62 -9.24 -21.53
CA THR A 219 3.41 -10.41 -22.00
C THR A 219 3.34 -11.61 -21.06
N ASN A 220 3.46 -11.38 -19.76
CA ASN A 220 3.55 -12.38 -18.71
C ASN A 220 2.47 -12.11 -17.65
N TRP A 221 1.22 -12.21 -18.09
CA TRP A 221 0.07 -11.94 -17.24
C TRP A 221 -0.04 -12.95 -16.11
N VAL A 222 -0.22 -12.47 -14.87
CA VAL A 222 -0.39 -13.28 -13.67
C VAL A 222 -1.57 -12.76 -12.86
N LYS A 223 -2.52 -13.66 -12.55
CA LYS A 223 -3.68 -13.35 -11.72
C LYS A 223 -3.24 -12.88 -10.33
N GLY A 224 -3.80 -11.77 -9.85
CA GLY A 224 -3.48 -11.18 -8.55
C GLY A 224 -2.27 -10.24 -8.54
N ILE A 225 -1.47 -10.23 -9.62
CA ILE A 225 -0.40 -9.23 -9.83
C ILE A 225 -0.88 -8.15 -10.78
N CYS A 226 -1.51 -8.56 -11.89
CA CYS A 226 -2.11 -7.65 -12.86
C CYS A 226 -3.54 -7.32 -12.40
N ALA A 227 -3.86 -6.02 -12.35
CA ALA A 227 -5.13 -5.54 -11.83
C ALA A 227 -6.34 -5.93 -12.71
N HIS A 228 -6.11 -6.11 -14.00
CA HIS A 228 -7.17 -6.41 -14.96
C HIS A 228 -6.95 -7.75 -15.68
N ALA A 229 -7.97 -8.20 -16.40
CA ALA A 229 -7.87 -9.36 -17.28
C ALA A 229 -6.78 -9.17 -18.35
N GLN A 230 -6.21 -10.28 -18.82
CA GLN A 230 -5.15 -10.28 -19.83
C GLN A 230 -5.56 -9.57 -21.15
N THR A 231 -6.87 -9.51 -21.42
CA THR A 231 -7.49 -8.87 -22.58
C THR A 231 -7.97 -7.44 -22.31
N SER A 232 -7.60 -6.86 -21.17
CA SER A 232 -7.99 -5.50 -20.79
C SER A 232 -7.35 -4.44 -21.68
N CYS A 233 -8.09 -3.35 -21.92
CA CYS A 233 -7.62 -2.16 -22.63
C CYS A 233 -6.43 -1.46 -21.97
N HIS A 234 -6.28 -1.61 -20.65
CA HIS A 234 -5.09 -1.14 -19.92
C HIS A 234 -3.80 -1.82 -20.42
N TYR A 235 -3.92 -3.03 -20.98
CA TYR A 235 -2.81 -3.78 -21.56
C TYR A 235 -2.87 -3.86 -23.10
N GLY A 236 -3.64 -2.96 -23.72
CA GLY A 236 -3.82 -2.90 -25.17
C GLY A 236 -4.90 -3.82 -25.74
N GLY A 237 -5.69 -4.48 -24.89
CA GLY A 237 -6.91 -5.19 -25.28
C GLY A 237 -6.72 -6.64 -25.78
N GLY A 238 -7.83 -7.37 -25.90
CA GLY A 238 -7.84 -8.81 -26.20
C GLY A 238 -7.69 -9.18 -27.67
N ALA A 239 -8.25 -8.37 -28.58
CA ALA A 239 -8.33 -8.70 -30.00
C ALA A 239 -6.98 -8.62 -30.74
N SER A 240 -5.93 -8.04 -30.13
CA SER A 240 -4.66 -7.90 -30.84
C SER A 240 -3.45 -7.62 -29.96
N LYS A 241 -2.99 -8.62 -29.20
CA LYS A 241 -1.66 -8.55 -28.57
C LYS A 241 -0.53 -8.35 -29.58
N THR A 242 -0.75 -8.82 -30.82
CA THR A 242 0.23 -8.81 -31.91
C THR A 242 0.09 -7.64 -32.88
N SER A 243 -1.04 -6.90 -32.91
CA SER A 243 -1.12 -5.73 -33.81
C SER A 243 -0.20 -4.61 -33.37
N PRO A 244 0.53 -3.97 -34.30
CA PRO A 244 1.38 -2.81 -34.00
C PRO A 244 0.65 -1.64 -33.34
N SER A 245 -0.64 -1.45 -33.66
CA SER A 245 -1.49 -0.38 -33.12
C SER A 245 -1.95 -0.62 -31.66
N CYS A 246 -1.81 -1.84 -31.13
CA CYS A 246 -2.29 -2.24 -29.80
C CYS A 246 -1.11 -2.50 -28.83
N GLN A 247 0.07 -1.94 -29.11
CA GLN A 247 1.29 -2.09 -28.30
C GLN A 247 1.38 -1.13 -27.11
N LYS A 248 0.31 -0.39 -26.84
CA LYS A 248 0.23 0.61 -25.77
C LYS A 248 -1.14 0.53 -25.10
N SER A 249 -1.25 1.13 -23.91
CA SER A 249 -2.51 1.23 -23.18
C SER A 249 -3.51 2.09 -23.97
N GLN A 250 -4.73 1.60 -24.01
CA GLN A 250 -5.86 2.22 -24.69
C GLN A 250 -6.92 2.68 -23.68
N ALA A 251 -6.67 2.51 -22.38
CA ALA A 251 -7.59 2.88 -21.32
C ALA A 251 -6.90 3.66 -20.21
N VAL A 252 -7.73 4.39 -19.49
CA VAL A 252 -7.35 5.20 -18.35
C VAL A 252 -8.47 5.13 -17.31
N ASP A 253 -8.08 4.99 -16.05
CA ASP A 253 -8.99 5.13 -14.93
C ASP A 253 -8.89 6.54 -14.39
N LEU A 254 -10.02 7.22 -14.34
CA LEU A 254 -10.12 8.59 -13.87
C LEU A 254 -10.79 8.59 -12.49
N SER A 255 -10.14 9.28 -11.55
CA SER A 255 -10.65 9.44 -10.20
C SER A 255 -11.83 10.41 -10.18
N THR A 256 -12.88 10.05 -9.46
CA THR A 256 -14.02 10.92 -9.13
C THR A 256 -13.75 11.81 -7.91
N THR A 257 -12.53 11.80 -7.37
CA THR A 257 -12.16 12.63 -6.23
C THR A 257 -12.01 14.09 -6.67
N GLY A 258 -12.94 14.94 -6.21
CA GLY A 258 -12.95 16.38 -6.52
C GLY A 258 -13.69 16.76 -7.80
N VAL A 259 -14.22 15.79 -8.56
CA VAL A 259 -15.03 16.01 -9.78
C VAL A 259 -16.17 15.02 -9.81
N SER A 260 -17.40 15.46 -10.14
CA SER A 260 -18.53 14.55 -10.24
C SER A 260 -18.29 13.49 -11.32
N ALA A 261 -18.68 12.24 -11.04
CA ALA A 261 -18.63 11.15 -12.01
C ALA A 261 -19.28 11.56 -13.35
N GLN A 262 -20.42 12.26 -13.28
CA GLN A 262 -21.13 12.74 -14.46
C GLN A 262 -20.30 13.72 -15.30
N ALA A 263 -19.56 14.65 -14.68
CA ALA A 263 -18.74 15.59 -15.43
C ALA A 263 -17.58 14.90 -16.16
N ILE A 264 -17.07 13.78 -15.63
CA ILE A 264 -16.05 12.95 -16.30
C ILE A 264 -16.69 12.18 -17.46
N VAL A 265 -17.88 11.59 -17.25
CA VAL A 265 -18.65 10.89 -18.28
C VAL A 265 -19.00 11.82 -19.45
N ASP A 266 -19.43 13.05 -19.15
CA ASP A 266 -19.78 14.05 -20.16
C ASP A 266 -18.55 14.48 -20.97
N ALA A 267 -17.42 14.73 -20.31
CA ALA A 267 -16.17 15.08 -20.96
C ALA A 267 -15.66 13.93 -21.86
N ALA A 268 -15.67 12.70 -21.35
CA ALA A 268 -15.26 11.51 -22.10
C ALA A 268 -16.17 11.26 -23.31
N SER A 269 -17.48 11.41 -23.14
CA SER A 269 -18.48 11.20 -24.20
C SER A 269 -18.29 12.23 -25.32
N ALA A 270 -18.08 13.49 -24.95
CA ALA A 270 -17.83 14.58 -25.89
C ALA A 270 -16.50 14.45 -26.64
N CYS A 271 -15.53 13.72 -26.09
CA CYS A 271 -14.25 13.43 -26.73
C CYS A 271 -14.21 12.07 -27.43
N GLY A 272 -15.34 11.36 -27.49
CA GLY A 272 -15.46 10.09 -28.20
C GLY A 272 -14.87 8.88 -27.47
N GLY A 273 -14.62 8.99 -26.17
CA GLY A 273 -14.23 7.85 -25.32
C GLY A 273 -15.37 6.84 -25.15
N ARG A 274 -15.02 5.59 -24.86
CA ARG A 274 -15.94 4.56 -24.33
C ARG A 274 -15.85 4.61 -22.81
N ILE A 275 -16.99 4.57 -22.13
CA ILE A 275 -17.05 4.83 -20.69
C ILE A 275 -17.72 3.65 -20.00
N ASN A 276 -17.06 3.15 -18.96
CA ASN A 276 -17.65 2.22 -18.00
C ASN A 276 -17.60 2.90 -16.63
N ASN A 277 -18.77 3.07 -16.02
CA ASN A 277 -18.85 3.61 -14.68
C ASN A 277 -18.74 2.45 -13.68
N GLU A 278 -17.60 2.37 -12.99
CA GLU A 278 -17.31 1.33 -11.99
C GLU A 278 -17.61 1.81 -10.55
N GLY A 279 -18.23 2.99 -10.41
CA GLY A 279 -18.68 3.56 -9.14
C GLY A 279 -17.62 4.40 -8.44
N ASN A 280 -16.51 3.79 -8.01
CA ASN A 280 -15.43 4.49 -7.30
C ASN A 280 -14.38 5.14 -8.22
N HIS A 281 -14.39 4.80 -9.51
CA HIS A 281 -13.63 5.44 -10.57
C HIS A 281 -14.38 5.32 -11.90
N ILE A 282 -14.00 6.15 -12.87
CA ILE A 282 -14.54 6.09 -14.23
C ILE A 282 -13.49 5.51 -15.15
N HIS A 283 -13.77 4.34 -15.69
CA HIS A 283 -12.94 3.72 -16.70
C HIS A 283 -13.28 4.31 -18.07
N VAL A 284 -12.28 4.85 -18.76
CA VAL A 284 -12.42 5.43 -20.10
C VAL A 284 -11.43 4.77 -21.04
N SER A 285 -11.89 4.32 -22.20
CA SER A 285 -11.03 3.74 -23.25
C SER A 285 -11.24 4.39 -24.61
N THR A 286 -10.21 4.30 -25.46
CA THR A 286 -10.29 4.74 -26.85
C THR A 286 -11.23 3.83 -27.65
N LYS A 287 -11.91 4.39 -28.67
CA LYS A 287 -12.67 3.60 -29.64
C LYS A 287 -11.74 2.93 -30.67
N SER A 288 -10.74 2.18 -30.21
CA SER A 288 -9.83 1.43 -31.07
C SER A 288 -10.31 0.00 -31.29
N SER A 289 -9.91 -0.61 -32.41
CA SER A 289 -10.16 -2.04 -32.68
C SER A 289 -9.44 -2.97 -31.69
N CYS A 290 -8.48 -2.44 -30.94
CA CYS A 290 -7.81 -3.10 -29.83
C CYS A 290 -8.78 -3.37 -28.67
N CYS A 291 -9.77 -2.49 -28.49
CA CYS A 291 -10.63 -2.42 -27.32
C CYS A 291 -12.08 -2.76 -27.68
N THR A 292 -12.41 -4.04 -27.53
CA THR A 292 -13.78 -4.53 -27.52
C THR A 292 -14.14 -4.82 -26.07
N LEU A 293 -15.09 -4.06 -25.53
CA LEU A 293 -15.76 -4.41 -24.27
C LEU A 293 -16.63 -5.65 -24.48
#